data_AF-A0A932FAN6-F1
#
_entry.id   AF-A0A932FAN6-F1
#
_cell.length_a   1.000
_cell.length_b   1.000
_cell.length_c   1.000
_cell.angle_alpha   90.00
_cell.angle_beta   90.00
_cell.angle_gamma   90.00
#
_symmetry.space_group_name_H-M   'P 1'
#
loop_
_entity.id
_entity.type
_entity.pdbx_description
1 polymer ?
#
loop_
_entity_poly.entity_id
_entity_poly.type
_entity_poly.pdbx_seq_one_letter_code
_entity_poly.pdbx_strand_id
1 'polypeptide(L)'
;MTDKVPEIRGSRILIAALGALFAATGWAQAFAGSNENLQSLANGLRHKHDASYFGYTGYKWERDYGILGGRCETGAIAAAIGGTVGGVAGSRPAKGAERATAILLGSAIVVVIAAKVGRSVDDTDRACIGHALELAANGRTVAWVNPDSRVRYELVPMKGFYTHQGVPCREFSVRMRIKGSEEQVHAAACRRDEGLWGFVSPVAS
;
A
#
# COMPACT_ATOMS: atom_id res chain seq x y z
N MET A 1 66.64 4.76 -37.15
CA MET A 1 67.98 4.17 -36.97
C MET A 1 68.16 3.94 -35.48
N THR A 2 67.68 2.78 -34.98
CA THR A 2 68.40 1.48 -34.87
C THR A 2 69.03 1.40 -33.48
N ASP A 3 68.85 0.39 -32.64
CA ASP A 3 68.17 -0.89 -32.79
C ASP A 3 67.96 -1.55 -31.42
N LYS A 4 66.93 -2.40 -31.40
CA LYS A 4 66.64 -3.61 -30.61
C LYS A 4 67.36 -3.93 -29.28
N VAL A 5 66.50 -4.18 -28.29
CA VAL A 5 66.62 -5.03 -27.09
C VAL A 5 66.90 -6.50 -27.45
N PRO A 6 67.55 -7.27 -26.55
CA PRO A 6 66.94 -8.53 -26.15
C PRO A 6 66.91 -8.78 -24.62
N GLU A 7 65.88 -9.53 -24.27
CA GLU A 7 65.39 -9.96 -22.97
C GLU A 7 65.92 -11.36 -22.59
N ILE A 8 65.45 -11.88 -21.44
CA ILE A 8 65.28 -13.29 -21.00
C ILE A 8 66.19 -13.69 -19.82
N ARG A 9 65.80 -14.39 -18.73
CA ARG A 9 64.54 -14.77 -18.03
C ARG A 9 64.95 -15.72 -16.88
N GLY A 10 64.21 -15.72 -15.76
CA GLY A 10 64.14 -16.83 -14.76
C GLY A 10 64.93 -16.57 -13.45
N SER A 11 64.47 -16.88 -12.24
CA SER A 11 63.55 -17.92 -11.76
C SER A 11 62.92 -17.57 -10.39
N ARG A 12 61.82 -18.24 -10.03
CA ARG A 12 60.92 -18.06 -8.87
C ARG A 12 61.41 -18.84 -7.62
N ILE A 13 60.92 -18.49 -6.39
CA ILE A 13 60.30 -19.42 -5.37
C ILE A 13 60.13 -18.81 -3.93
N LEU A 14 58.86 -18.72 -3.50
CA LEU A 14 58.13 -19.01 -2.21
C LEU A 14 58.47 -18.43 -0.79
N ILE A 15 57.54 -17.58 -0.29
CA ILE A 15 56.66 -17.59 0.93
C ILE A 15 57.07 -18.32 2.24
N ALA A 16 56.94 -17.63 3.40
CA ALA A 16 56.53 -18.20 4.71
C ALA A 16 55.93 -17.12 5.66
N ALA A 17 55.13 -17.54 6.65
CA ALA A 17 54.03 -16.79 7.28
C ALA A 17 54.23 -16.36 8.77
N LEU A 18 53.42 -15.36 9.18
CA LEU A 18 52.71 -15.09 10.46
C LEU A 18 53.31 -15.39 11.86
N GLY A 19 53.19 -14.39 12.76
CA GLY A 19 53.13 -14.56 14.22
C GLY A 19 52.83 -13.25 14.97
N ALA A 20 51.76 -13.21 15.76
CA ALA A 20 51.26 -12.05 16.50
C ALA A 20 51.64 -12.09 17.99
N LEU A 21 51.79 -10.94 18.67
CA LEU A 21 51.65 -10.82 20.12
C LEU A 21 51.37 -9.37 20.58
N PHE A 22 50.32 -9.22 21.39
CA PHE A 22 49.84 -8.01 22.06
C PHE A 22 50.58 -7.77 23.39
N ALA A 23 50.81 -6.50 23.76
CA ALA A 23 50.93 -6.08 25.16
C ALA A 23 50.39 -4.65 25.34
N ALA A 24 49.50 -4.48 26.33
CA ALA A 24 48.76 -3.26 26.64
C ALA A 24 49.28 -2.61 27.94
N THR A 25 49.34 -1.27 27.97
CA THR A 25 49.12 -0.34 29.12
C THR A 25 49.12 1.06 28.49
N GLY A 26 48.22 2.04 28.70
CA GLY A 26 47.16 2.24 29.68
C GLY A 26 47.19 3.71 30.12
N TRP A 27 46.65 4.64 29.31
CA TRP A 27 46.20 5.96 29.79
C TRP A 27 44.79 6.20 29.25
N ALA A 28 43.84 6.15 30.17
CA ALA A 28 42.44 6.39 29.92
C ALA A 28 42.17 7.89 29.80
N GLN A 29 41.56 8.31 28.70
CA GLN A 29 40.52 9.32 28.73
C GLN A 29 39.38 8.81 27.84
N ALA A 30 38.39 8.22 28.50
CA ALA A 30 37.12 7.87 27.93
C ALA A 30 36.37 9.15 27.57
N PHE A 31 36.31 9.51 26.30
CA PHE A 31 35.14 10.22 25.79
C PHE A 31 34.13 9.16 25.39
N ALA A 32 33.40 8.69 26.40
CA ALA A 32 32.09 8.10 26.23
C ALA A 32 31.14 9.18 25.69
N GLY A 33 31.28 9.51 24.41
CA GLY A 33 30.26 10.17 23.62
C GLY A 33 29.47 9.09 22.90
N SER A 34 28.69 8.31 23.64
CA SER A 34 27.62 7.51 23.03
C SER A 34 26.74 8.49 22.26
N ASN A 35 26.77 8.41 20.93
CA ASN A 35 25.88 9.18 20.08
C ASN A 35 24.44 8.73 20.39
N GLU A 36 23.76 9.49 21.25
CA GLU A 36 22.36 9.34 21.62
C GLU A 36 21.44 9.31 20.37
N ASN A 37 21.93 9.77 19.22
CA ASN A 37 21.18 9.75 17.96
C ASN A 37 21.22 8.41 17.23
N LEU A 38 22.17 7.51 17.49
CA LEU A 38 22.16 6.18 16.89
C LEU A 38 21.10 5.28 17.56
N GLN A 39 20.89 5.43 18.87
CA GLN A 39 19.76 4.78 19.55
C GLN A 39 18.42 5.41 19.17
N SER A 40 18.33 6.73 18.95
CA SER A 40 17.08 7.35 18.49
C SER A 40 16.71 6.98 17.05
N LEU A 41 17.70 6.80 16.16
CA LEU A 41 17.51 6.28 14.80
C LEU A 41 17.23 4.77 14.77
N ALA A 42 17.84 3.99 15.67
CA ALA A 42 17.56 2.56 15.80
C ALA A 42 16.20 2.26 16.48
N ASN A 43 15.74 3.14 17.37
CA ASN A 43 14.42 3.05 18.01
C ASN A 43 13.31 3.67 17.14
N GLY A 44 13.65 4.61 16.23
CA GLY A 44 12.70 5.21 15.29
C GLY A 44 12.34 4.33 14.08
N LEU A 45 13.10 3.27 13.84
CA LEU A 45 12.87 2.29 12.77
C LEU A 45 12.20 0.99 13.27
N ARG A 46 11.74 0.97 14.53
CA ARG A 46 11.13 -0.20 15.16
C ARG A 46 9.71 0.15 15.61
N HIS A 47 8.72 -0.44 14.93
CA HIS A 47 7.27 -0.28 15.07
C HIS A 47 6.58 0.87 14.30
N LYS A 48 6.77 0.91 12.97
CA LYS A 48 5.72 1.44 12.07
C LYS A 48 4.75 0.36 11.53
N HIS A 49 4.88 -0.88 12.04
CA HIS A 49 4.07 -2.03 11.60
C HIS A 49 2.95 -2.42 12.58
N ASP A 50 2.77 -1.68 13.68
CA ASP A 50 1.80 -2.03 14.72
C ASP A 50 0.53 -1.16 14.67
N ALA A 51 0.53 -0.10 13.84
CA ALA A 51 -0.66 0.71 13.60
C ALA A 51 -1.69 -0.15 12.86
N SER A 52 -2.63 -0.65 13.64
CA SER A 52 -3.75 -1.48 13.18
C SER A 52 -4.94 -0.56 12.98
N TYR A 53 -5.47 -0.47 11.78
CA TYR A 53 -6.65 0.35 11.51
C TYR A 53 -7.91 -0.49 11.67
N PHE A 54 -8.83 -0.06 12.51
CA PHE A 54 -10.10 -0.75 12.70
C PHE A 54 -11.16 -0.15 11.78
N GLY A 55 -11.68 -0.96 10.86
CA GLY A 55 -12.73 -0.55 9.94
C GLY A 55 -14.11 -0.53 10.59
N TYR A 56 -15.08 0.02 9.86
CA TYR A 56 -16.51 0.06 10.18
C TYR A 56 -17.04 -1.31 10.63
N THR A 57 -16.52 -2.39 10.06
CA THR A 57 -16.96 -3.75 10.37
C THR A 57 -16.11 -4.46 11.44
N GLY A 58 -15.24 -3.72 12.13
CA GLY A 58 -14.35 -4.23 13.18
C GLY A 58 -13.11 -4.99 12.67
N TYR A 59 -12.96 -5.14 11.36
CA TYR A 59 -11.78 -5.79 10.77
C TYR A 59 -10.52 -4.93 10.95
N LYS A 60 -9.40 -5.59 11.25
CA LYS A 60 -8.09 -4.96 11.42
C LYS A 60 -7.35 -4.92 10.09
N TRP A 61 -6.97 -3.72 9.67
CA TRP A 61 -6.19 -3.45 8.47
C TRP A 61 -4.76 -3.09 8.84
N GLU A 62 -3.79 -3.60 8.07
CA GLU A 62 -2.37 -3.28 8.25
C GLU A 62 -1.98 -1.93 7.64
N ARG A 63 -2.75 -1.46 6.65
CA ARG A 63 -2.54 -0.19 5.95
C ARG A 63 -3.88 0.47 5.67
N ASP A 64 -3.89 1.80 5.66
CA ASP A 64 -5.07 2.60 5.34
C ASP A 64 -5.07 3.13 3.89
N TYR A 65 -3.96 3.01 3.17
CA TYR A 65 -3.77 3.52 1.80
C TYR A 65 -4.17 5.00 1.63
N GLY A 66 -4.00 5.80 2.70
CA GLY A 66 -4.34 7.22 2.74
C GLY A 66 -5.81 7.55 3.02
N ILE A 67 -6.68 6.55 3.20
CA ILE A 67 -8.12 6.73 3.35
C ILE A 67 -8.47 7.63 4.54
N LEU A 68 -7.77 7.48 5.66
CA LEU A 68 -8.03 8.32 6.84
C LEU A 68 -7.65 9.79 6.60
N GLY A 69 -6.72 10.03 5.67
CA GLY A 69 -6.37 11.37 5.17
C GLY A 69 -7.35 11.92 4.12
N GLY A 70 -8.42 11.21 3.79
CA GLY A 70 -9.41 11.64 2.78
C GLY A 70 -8.97 11.42 1.34
N ARG A 71 -7.99 10.54 1.09
CA ARG A 71 -7.53 10.20 -0.25
C ARG A 71 -7.38 8.69 -0.43
N CYS A 72 -7.42 8.19 -1.65
CA CYS A 72 -6.96 6.82 -1.92
C CYS A 72 -5.66 6.87 -2.73
N GLU A 73 -4.61 6.26 -2.19
CA GLU A 73 -3.32 6.12 -2.87
C GLU A 73 -3.37 4.96 -3.87
N THR A 74 -3.86 5.26 -5.07
CA THR A 74 -4.12 4.28 -6.14
C THR A 74 -2.91 3.41 -6.48
N GLY A 75 -1.69 3.95 -6.48
CA GLY A 75 -0.48 3.16 -6.71
C GLY A 75 -0.17 2.16 -5.58
N ALA A 76 -0.34 2.57 -4.33
CA ALA A 76 -0.07 1.72 -3.17
C ALA A 76 -1.12 0.61 -3.05
N ILE A 77 -2.40 0.93 -3.27
CA ILE A 77 -3.48 -0.06 -3.21
C ILE A 77 -3.43 -1.01 -4.42
N ALA A 78 -3.09 -0.54 -5.63
CA ALA A 78 -2.88 -1.40 -6.79
C ALA A 78 -1.72 -2.38 -6.59
N ALA A 79 -0.60 -1.92 -6.01
CA ALA A 79 0.51 -2.79 -5.64
C ALA A 79 0.09 -3.85 -4.61
N ALA A 80 -0.81 -3.52 -3.69
CA ALA A 80 -1.32 -4.44 -2.69
C ALA A 80 -2.27 -5.52 -3.26
N ILE A 81 -3.04 -5.19 -4.31
CA ILE A 81 -3.99 -6.11 -4.96
C ILE A 81 -3.31 -6.97 -6.01
N GLY A 82 -2.44 -6.37 -6.83
CA GLY A 82 -1.96 -6.98 -8.07
C GLY A 82 -0.43 -7.02 -8.21
N GLY A 83 0.33 -6.51 -7.24
CA GLY A 83 1.76 -6.75 -7.15
C GLY A 83 2.61 -6.37 -8.37
N THR A 84 2.17 -5.52 -9.30
CA THR A 84 3.05 -4.88 -10.30
C THR A 84 2.42 -3.61 -10.86
N VAL A 85 2.97 -2.44 -10.52
CA VAL A 85 2.88 -1.26 -11.38
C VAL A 85 4.30 -0.67 -11.49
N GLY A 86 5.00 -1.00 -12.60
CA GLY A 86 6.20 -0.28 -13.06
C GLY A 86 7.59 -0.79 -12.62
N GLY A 87 8.08 -1.82 -13.31
CA GLY A 87 9.50 -2.08 -13.67
C GLY A 87 10.60 -2.00 -12.59
N VAL A 88 10.94 -3.12 -11.95
CA VAL A 88 12.13 -3.98 -12.20
C VAL A 88 11.81 -5.33 -11.55
N ALA A 89 12.14 -6.45 -12.21
CA ALA A 89 11.91 -7.78 -11.67
C ALA A 89 12.64 -7.99 -10.33
N GLY A 90 11.95 -8.52 -9.32
CA GLY A 90 12.65 -9.04 -8.13
C GLY A 90 11.93 -9.01 -6.79
N SER A 91 10.64 -9.32 -6.70
CA SER A 91 10.09 -9.74 -5.41
C SER A 91 9.02 -10.79 -5.62
N ARG A 92 9.33 -11.99 -5.13
CA ARG A 92 8.42 -13.14 -5.06
C ARG A 92 7.05 -12.69 -4.55
N PRO A 93 5.93 -13.29 -4.99
CA PRO A 93 4.67 -13.11 -4.29
C PRO A 93 4.93 -13.42 -2.81
N ALA A 94 4.63 -12.46 -1.93
CA ALA A 94 4.79 -12.66 -0.50
C ALA A 94 3.93 -13.87 -0.11
N LYS A 95 4.60 -14.99 0.21
CA LYS A 95 3.95 -16.15 0.82
C LYS A 95 3.28 -15.65 2.11
N GLY A 96 1.95 -15.50 2.10
CA GLY A 96 1.15 -15.00 3.22
C GLY A 96 0.23 -13.82 2.91
N ALA A 97 0.33 -13.17 1.73
CA ALA A 97 -0.48 -12.00 1.37
C ALA A 97 -1.90 -12.31 0.85
N GLU A 98 -2.52 -13.41 1.29
CA GLU A 98 -3.73 -13.92 0.65
C GLU A 98 -5.05 -13.32 1.17
N ARG A 99 -5.07 -12.52 2.25
CA ARG A 99 -6.34 -11.98 2.78
C ARG A 99 -6.34 -10.55 3.35
N ALA A 100 -5.19 -9.94 3.61
CA ALA A 100 -5.13 -8.69 4.40
C ALA A 100 -4.88 -7.39 3.59
N THR A 101 -4.64 -7.46 2.28
CA THR A 101 -3.97 -6.35 1.59
C THR A 101 -4.87 -5.31 0.96
N ALA A 102 -6.09 -5.59 0.53
CA ALA A 102 -7.02 -4.54 0.06
C ALA A 102 -8.43 -5.09 -0.04
N ILE A 103 -9.41 -4.22 0.14
CA ILE A 103 -10.83 -4.57 -0.05
C ILE A 103 -11.13 -4.63 -1.52
N LEU A 104 -12.00 -5.53 -1.96
CA LEU A 104 -12.56 -5.45 -3.32
C LEU A 104 -14.09 -5.40 -3.27
N LEU A 105 -14.66 -4.46 -4.01
CA LEU A 105 -16.09 -4.41 -4.23
C LEU A 105 -16.55 -5.39 -5.28
N GLY A 106 -17.75 -5.95 -5.08
CA GLY A 106 -18.44 -6.81 -6.02
C GLY A 106 -18.95 -6.07 -7.26
N SER A 107 -19.33 -6.85 -8.27
CA SER A 107 -19.63 -6.38 -9.63
C SER A 107 -20.90 -5.52 -9.77
N ALA A 108 -21.92 -5.69 -8.93
CA ALA A 108 -23.21 -5.03 -9.18
C ALA A 108 -23.17 -3.48 -9.05
N ILE A 109 -22.49 -2.92 -8.04
CA ILE A 109 -22.24 -1.45 -7.98
C ILE A 109 -21.39 -1.00 -9.15
N VAL A 110 -20.36 -1.77 -9.45
CA VAL A 110 -19.38 -1.47 -10.50
C VAL A 110 -20.08 -1.28 -11.83
N VAL A 111 -21.07 -2.12 -12.16
CA VAL A 111 -21.85 -1.96 -13.40
C VAL A 111 -22.62 -0.65 -13.42
N VAL A 112 -23.25 -0.24 -12.30
CA VAL A 112 -24.00 1.04 -12.23
C VAL A 112 -23.05 2.24 -12.38
N ILE A 113 -21.93 2.23 -11.65
CA ILE A 113 -20.90 3.28 -11.74
C ILE A 113 -20.33 3.33 -13.17
N ALA A 114 -20.00 2.18 -13.75
CA ALA A 114 -19.46 2.06 -15.10
C ALA A 114 -20.42 2.59 -16.16
N ALA A 115 -21.72 2.27 -16.03
CA ALA A 115 -22.75 2.75 -16.95
C ALA A 115 -22.90 4.27 -16.91
N LYS A 116 -22.83 4.89 -15.72
CA LYS A 116 -22.91 6.36 -15.60
C LYS A 116 -21.68 7.06 -16.15
N VAL A 117 -20.49 6.58 -15.81
CA VAL A 117 -19.23 7.23 -16.24
C VAL A 117 -18.83 6.89 -17.68
N GLY A 118 -19.45 5.87 -18.28
CA GLY A 118 -19.14 5.39 -19.63
C GLY A 118 -17.76 4.72 -19.73
N ARG A 119 -17.21 4.21 -18.62
CA ARG A 119 -15.91 3.53 -18.54
C ARG A 119 -15.95 2.36 -17.58
N SER A 120 -15.05 1.39 -17.79
CA SER A 120 -14.82 0.32 -16.84
C SER A 120 -14.28 0.87 -15.52
N VAL A 121 -14.79 0.32 -14.41
CA VAL A 121 -14.23 0.50 -13.07
C VAL A 121 -13.28 -0.67 -12.83
N ASP A 122 -12.00 -0.39 -12.63
CA ASP A 122 -10.97 -1.42 -12.44
C ASP A 122 -10.84 -1.85 -10.98
N ASP A 123 -9.94 -2.79 -10.70
CA ASP A 123 -9.74 -3.32 -9.35
C ASP A 123 -9.15 -2.29 -8.39
N THR A 124 -8.40 -1.31 -8.89
CA THR A 124 -7.87 -0.20 -8.09
C THR A 124 -9.02 0.68 -7.59
N ASP A 125 -9.94 1.06 -8.47
CA ASP A 125 -11.14 1.83 -8.09
C ASP A 125 -12.02 1.05 -7.13
N ARG A 126 -12.24 -0.25 -7.41
CA ARG A 126 -13.03 -1.14 -6.54
C ARG A 126 -12.42 -1.23 -5.15
N ALA A 127 -11.10 -1.20 -5.05
CA ALA A 127 -10.44 -1.22 -3.77
C ALA A 127 -10.45 0.11 -3.05
N CYS A 128 -10.28 1.22 -3.75
CA CYS A 128 -10.44 2.54 -3.16
C CYS A 128 -11.84 2.73 -2.56
N ILE A 129 -12.89 2.39 -3.33
CA ILE A 129 -14.27 2.50 -2.86
C ILE A 129 -14.47 1.55 -1.66
N GLY A 130 -14.04 0.29 -1.75
CA GLY A 130 -14.18 -0.67 -0.67
C GLY A 130 -13.49 -0.24 0.63
N HIS A 131 -12.23 0.19 0.51
CA HIS A 131 -11.42 0.63 1.66
C HIS A 131 -11.94 1.93 2.28
N ALA A 132 -12.49 2.84 1.48
CA ALA A 132 -13.23 4.01 1.97
C ALA A 132 -14.46 3.61 2.81
N LEU A 133 -15.19 2.56 2.39
CA LEU A 133 -16.35 2.05 3.13
C LEU A 133 -15.98 1.37 4.45
N GLU A 134 -14.75 0.92 4.63
CA GLU A 134 -14.29 0.45 5.95
C GLU A 134 -13.73 1.58 6.80
N LEU A 135 -12.77 2.35 6.28
CA LEU A 135 -11.93 3.17 7.15
C LEU A 135 -12.40 4.62 7.28
N ALA A 136 -13.01 5.20 6.25
CA ALA A 136 -13.44 6.59 6.34
C ALA A 136 -14.68 6.70 7.24
N ALA A 137 -14.73 7.73 8.09
CA ALA A 137 -15.91 8.01 8.91
C ALA A 137 -17.08 8.52 8.07
N ASN A 138 -18.30 8.44 8.62
CA ASN A 138 -19.49 8.95 7.95
C ASN A 138 -19.32 10.45 7.62
N GLY A 139 -19.71 10.85 6.42
CA GLY A 139 -19.59 12.23 5.93
C GLY A 139 -18.16 12.65 5.56
N ARG A 140 -17.15 11.77 5.69
CA ARG A 140 -15.78 12.09 5.28
C ARG A 140 -15.54 11.70 3.83
N THR A 141 -15.21 12.69 3.02
CA THR A 141 -14.87 12.48 1.61
C THR A 141 -13.52 11.79 1.48
N VAL A 142 -13.48 10.77 0.63
CA VAL A 142 -12.27 10.14 0.12
C VAL A 142 -12.20 10.41 -1.38
N ALA A 143 -11.11 11.02 -1.83
CA ALA A 143 -10.92 11.36 -3.24
C ALA A 143 -9.73 10.64 -3.88
N TRP A 144 -9.85 10.28 -5.15
CA TRP A 144 -8.72 9.80 -5.95
C TRP A 144 -8.92 10.11 -7.43
N VAL A 145 -7.84 9.95 -8.18
CA VAL A 145 -7.85 9.98 -9.64
C VAL A 145 -7.31 8.65 -10.12
N ASN A 146 -8.09 7.96 -10.93
CA ASN A 146 -7.62 6.77 -11.61
C ASN A 146 -6.70 7.21 -12.78
N PRO A 147 -5.41 6.82 -12.80
CA PRO A 147 -4.48 7.23 -13.85
C PRO A 147 -4.84 6.66 -15.23
N ASP A 148 -5.43 5.47 -15.28
CA ASP A 148 -5.75 4.73 -16.50
C ASP A 148 -7.06 5.24 -17.12
N SER A 149 -8.12 5.32 -16.33
CA SER A 149 -9.43 5.79 -16.81
C SER A 149 -9.55 7.31 -16.86
N ARG A 150 -8.66 8.03 -16.15
CA ARG A 150 -8.67 9.50 -15.94
C ARG A 150 -9.92 10.02 -15.23
N VAL A 151 -10.71 9.14 -14.62
CA VAL A 151 -11.87 9.51 -13.81
C VAL A 151 -11.39 10.03 -12.46
N ARG A 152 -11.95 11.17 -12.03
CA ARG A 152 -11.80 11.67 -10.66
C ARG A 152 -12.99 11.23 -9.83
N TYR A 153 -12.72 10.57 -8.71
CA TYR A 153 -13.73 10.09 -7.78
C TYR A 153 -13.71 10.90 -6.49
N GLU A 154 -14.90 11.12 -5.93
CA GLU A 154 -15.13 11.60 -4.58
C GLU A 154 -16.21 10.72 -3.94
N LEU A 155 -15.82 9.91 -2.97
CA LEU A 155 -16.70 9.01 -2.25
C LEU A 155 -16.98 9.55 -0.84
N VAL A 156 -18.24 9.51 -0.42
CA VAL A 156 -18.65 9.88 0.93
C VAL A 156 -19.44 8.72 1.55
N PRO A 157 -18.88 8.02 2.54
CA PRO A 157 -19.63 7.02 3.29
C PRO A 157 -20.70 7.71 4.14
N MET A 158 -21.85 7.05 4.27
CA MET A 158 -23.00 7.52 5.00
C MET A 158 -23.38 6.50 6.08
N LYS A 159 -24.64 6.50 6.49
CA LYS A 159 -25.16 5.63 7.54
C LYS A 159 -24.98 4.17 7.12
N GLY A 160 -24.63 3.34 8.12
CA GLY A 160 -24.68 1.91 7.96
C GLY A 160 -25.92 1.29 8.58
N PHE A 161 -26.26 0.10 8.11
CA PHE A 161 -27.40 -0.69 8.54
C PHE A 161 -27.05 -2.18 8.50
N TYR A 162 -27.96 -3.04 8.96
CA TYR A 162 -27.79 -4.47 8.88
C TYR A 162 -28.93 -5.06 8.07
N THR A 163 -28.64 -6.08 7.25
CA THR A 163 -29.70 -6.88 6.63
C THR A 163 -30.43 -7.71 7.69
N HIS A 164 -31.59 -8.29 7.33
CA HIS A 164 -32.29 -9.24 8.19
C HIS A 164 -31.43 -10.45 8.60
N GLN A 165 -30.39 -10.78 7.83
CA GLN A 165 -29.45 -11.86 8.09
C GLN A 165 -28.25 -11.40 8.94
N GLY A 166 -28.26 -10.17 9.46
CA GLY A 166 -27.19 -9.62 10.29
C GLY A 166 -25.96 -9.17 9.50
N VAL A 167 -26.06 -9.02 8.18
CA VAL A 167 -24.93 -8.59 7.34
C VAL A 167 -24.78 -7.07 7.41
N PRO A 168 -23.60 -6.52 7.77
CA PRO A 168 -23.42 -5.08 7.84
C PRO A 168 -23.36 -4.48 6.43
N CYS A 169 -24.09 -3.38 6.25
CA CYS A 169 -24.14 -2.60 5.03
C CYS A 169 -23.86 -1.13 5.32
N ARG A 170 -23.44 -0.41 4.29
CA ARG A 170 -23.10 1.00 4.38
C ARG A 170 -23.53 1.74 3.12
N GLU A 171 -24.35 2.76 3.32
CA GLU A 171 -24.71 3.71 2.28
C GLU A 171 -23.50 4.59 1.93
N PHE A 172 -23.45 5.05 0.69
CA PHE A 172 -22.47 6.02 0.24
C PHE A 172 -22.98 6.79 -0.98
N SER A 173 -22.41 7.97 -1.18
CA SER A 173 -22.43 8.63 -2.48
C SER A 173 -21.07 8.56 -3.12
N VAL A 174 -21.04 8.44 -4.45
CA VAL A 174 -19.82 8.60 -5.24
C VAL A 174 -20.09 9.56 -6.37
N ARG A 175 -19.26 10.59 -6.46
CA ARG A 175 -19.23 11.55 -7.55
C ARG A 175 -18.06 11.24 -8.45
N MET A 176 -18.29 11.20 -9.75
CA MET A 176 -17.30 10.91 -10.77
C MET A 176 -17.24 12.06 -11.76
N ARG A 177 -16.03 12.53 -12.06
CA ARG A 177 -15.80 13.56 -13.06
C ARG A 177 -14.88 13.06 -14.16
N ILE A 178 -15.30 13.25 -15.40
CA ILE A 178 -14.48 12.94 -16.58
C ILE A 178 -14.77 13.93 -17.71
N LYS A 179 -13.71 14.55 -18.25
CA LYS A 179 -13.77 15.45 -19.43
C LYS A 179 -14.90 16.50 -19.37
N GLY A 180 -15.13 17.10 -18.20
CA GLY A 180 -16.17 18.12 -18.00
C GLY A 180 -17.58 17.59 -17.74
N SER A 181 -17.80 16.27 -17.82
CA SER A 181 -19.01 15.61 -17.32
C SER A 181 -18.86 15.26 -15.85
N GLU A 182 -19.95 15.40 -15.10
CA GLU A 182 -20.06 15.03 -13.69
C GLU A 182 -21.29 14.14 -13.48
N GLU A 183 -21.07 12.99 -12.86
CA GLU A 183 -22.09 12.02 -12.52
C GLU A 183 -22.07 11.72 -11.02
N GLN A 184 -23.24 11.52 -10.42
CA GLN A 184 -23.35 11.14 -9.01
C GLN A 184 -24.22 9.89 -8.85
N VAL A 185 -23.76 8.96 -8.02
CA VAL A 185 -24.46 7.72 -7.67
C VAL A 185 -24.64 7.68 -6.16
N HIS A 186 -25.85 7.35 -5.72
CA HIS A 186 -26.15 6.95 -4.36
C HIS A 186 -26.40 5.45 -4.35
N ALA A 187 -25.75 4.74 -3.42
CA ALA A 187 -25.76 3.28 -3.36
C ALA A 187 -25.49 2.80 -1.92
N ALA A 188 -25.73 1.52 -1.65
CA ALA A 188 -25.35 0.87 -0.40
C ALA A 188 -24.63 -0.45 -0.66
N ALA A 189 -23.42 -0.64 -0.13
CA ALA A 189 -22.75 -1.93 -0.21
C ALA A 189 -22.95 -2.72 1.10
N CYS A 190 -22.97 -4.05 1.04
CA CYS A 190 -22.96 -4.94 2.20
C CYS A 190 -21.67 -5.73 2.26
N ARG A 191 -21.13 -6.01 3.45
CA ARG A 191 -19.95 -6.86 3.59
C ARG A 191 -20.32 -8.31 3.26
N ARG A 192 -19.65 -8.93 2.29
CA ARG A 192 -19.81 -10.36 1.98
C ARG A 192 -18.85 -11.24 2.75
N ASP A 193 -17.61 -10.80 2.93
CA ASP A 193 -16.55 -11.54 3.64
C ASP A 193 -15.54 -10.56 4.27
N GLU A 194 -14.50 -11.06 4.93
CA GLU A 194 -13.31 -10.29 5.31
C GLU A 194 -12.76 -9.50 4.12
N GLY A 195 -12.98 -8.18 4.13
CA GLY A 195 -12.49 -7.30 3.08
C GLY A 195 -13.21 -7.41 1.73
N LEU A 196 -14.40 -8.02 1.66
CA LEU A 196 -15.19 -8.05 0.43
C LEU A 196 -16.53 -7.39 0.66
N TRP A 197 -16.85 -6.37 -0.13
CA TRP A 197 -18.16 -5.73 -0.10
C TRP A 197 -18.96 -6.15 -1.34
N GLY A 198 -20.14 -6.74 -1.17
CA GLY A 198 -21.12 -7.02 -2.22
C GLY A 198 -22.35 -6.11 -2.10
N PHE A 199 -22.83 -5.60 -3.22
CA PHE A 199 -23.97 -4.69 -3.24
C PHE A 199 -25.30 -5.34 -2.85
N VAL A 200 -26.20 -4.53 -2.29
CA VAL A 200 -27.66 -4.74 -2.32
C VAL A 200 -28.29 -3.55 -3.04
N SER A 201 -29.25 -3.83 -3.93
CA SER A 201 -29.91 -2.83 -4.80
C SER A 201 -30.42 -1.59 -4.06
N PRO A 202 -30.58 -0.44 -4.73
CA PRO A 202 -31.10 0.78 -4.11
C PRO A 202 -32.45 0.49 -3.46
N VAL A 203 -32.65 0.97 -2.23
CA VAL A 203 -34.01 1.19 -1.73
C VAL A 203 -34.55 2.35 -2.56
N ALA A 204 -35.49 2.05 -3.45
CA ALA A 204 -36.29 3.08 -4.08
C ALA A 204 -37.03 3.84 -2.98
N SER A 205 -36.85 5.16 -2.94
CA SER A 205 -37.67 6.07 -2.15
C SER A 205 -39.12 6.05 -2.62
#